data_AF-A0A221P5B8-F1
#
_entry.id   AF-A0A221P5B8-F1
#
_cell.length_a   1.000
_cell.length_b   1.000
_cell.length_c   1.000
_cell.angle_alpha   90.00
_cell.angle_beta   90.00
_cell.angle_gamma   90.00
#
_symmetry.space_group_name_H-M   'P 1'
#
loop_
_entity.id
_entity.type
_entity.pdbx_description
1 polymer ?
#
loop_
_entity_poly.entity_id
_entity_poly.type
_entity_poly.pdbx_seq_one_letter_code
_entity_poly.pdbx_strand_id
1 'polypeptide(L)'
;MRSPEDLGAVDWASLTHAYGGAADVPQPVRALYSDDPEAVDEALYELFGNVLHQGSVYPATVEAVPFPTHAVVHARYKRDWLLMLLAEMAGGEAPDCGRCCLARPRRKQRDPPGARTQVPHREDGFGRVIIFPHDIPDLHGAAT
;
A
#
# COMPACT_ATOMS: atom_id res chain seq x y z
N MET A 1 -9.41 16.75 2.68
CA MET A 1 -8.26 15.85 2.96
C MET A 1 -6.97 16.63 2.74
N ARG A 2 -5.88 16.30 3.43
CA ARG A 2 -4.61 17.06 3.34
C ARG A 2 -4.03 17.02 1.93
N SER A 3 -3.54 18.15 1.44
CA SER A 3 -2.91 18.24 0.12
C SER A 3 -1.39 17.98 0.23
N PRO A 4 -0.64 17.86 -0.88
CA PRO A 4 0.82 17.72 -0.83
C PRO A 4 1.56 18.85 -0.12
N GLU A 5 0.97 20.04 0.00
CA GLU A 5 1.60 21.17 0.71
C GLU A 5 1.66 20.95 2.23
N ASP A 6 0.78 20.10 2.76
CA ASP A 6 0.71 19.76 4.18
C ASP A 6 1.73 18.65 4.59
N LEU A 7 2.50 18.11 3.64
CA LEU A 7 3.45 17.00 3.91
C LEU A 7 4.50 17.35 4.98
N GLY A 8 4.87 18.63 5.10
CA GLY A 8 5.84 19.10 6.10
C GLY A 8 5.30 19.13 7.54
N ALA A 9 3.98 18.97 7.73
CA ALA A 9 3.37 18.94 9.05
C ALA A 9 3.46 17.58 9.76
N VAL A 10 3.87 16.53 9.04
CA VAL A 10 4.05 15.17 9.57
C VAL A 10 5.53 14.93 9.83
N ASP A 11 5.87 14.45 11.02
CA ASP A 11 7.24 14.05 11.37
C ASP A 11 7.56 12.65 10.81
N TRP A 12 7.73 12.57 9.48
CA TRP A 12 7.98 11.32 8.76
C TRP A 12 9.21 10.54 9.26
N ALA A 13 10.22 11.26 9.78
CA ALA A 13 11.44 10.65 10.30
C ALA A 13 11.20 9.85 11.59
N SER A 14 10.14 10.17 12.35
CA SER A 14 9.72 9.41 13.53
C SER A 14 8.86 8.18 13.21
N LEU A 15 8.38 8.07 11.97
CA LEU A 15 7.49 7.01 11.53
C LEU A 15 8.25 5.88 10.84
N THR A 16 7.62 4.71 10.80
CA THR A 16 8.13 3.54 10.08
C THR A 16 7.15 3.06 9.02
N HIS A 17 7.71 2.40 8.02
CA HIS A 17 7.06 1.68 6.93
C HIS A 17 7.74 0.31 6.76
N ALA A 18 7.43 -0.45 5.71
CA ALA A 18 7.93 -1.82 5.52
C ALA A 18 9.46 -1.98 5.56
N TYR A 19 10.21 -1.01 5.07
CA TYR A 19 11.67 -1.06 4.96
C TYR A 19 12.42 -0.26 6.03
N GLY A 20 11.74 0.19 7.10
CA GLY A 20 12.36 1.01 8.15
C GLY A 20 11.74 2.40 8.27
N GLY A 21 12.57 3.44 8.48
CA GLY A 21 12.09 4.82 8.66
C GLY A 21 11.43 5.39 7.40
N ALA A 22 10.42 6.24 7.57
CA ALA A 22 9.52 6.68 6.51
C ALA A 22 9.81 8.10 5.96
N ALA A 23 11.03 8.61 6.14
CA ALA A 23 11.42 9.96 5.72
C ALA A 23 11.37 10.18 4.19
N ASP A 24 11.36 9.08 3.43
CA ASP A 24 11.27 9.00 1.98
C ASP A 24 9.83 9.13 1.44
N VAL A 25 8.81 8.76 2.22
CA VAL A 25 7.38 8.76 1.82
C VAL A 25 6.87 10.08 1.20
N PRO A 26 7.30 11.28 1.63
CA PRO A 26 6.82 12.53 1.02
C PRO A 26 7.16 12.69 -0.47
N GLN A 27 8.23 12.05 -0.95
CA GLN A 27 8.64 12.17 -2.36
C GLN A 27 7.61 11.54 -3.32
N PRO A 28 7.25 10.25 -3.20
CA PRO A 28 6.25 9.65 -4.09
C PRO A 28 4.88 10.31 -3.96
N VAL A 29 4.48 10.77 -2.76
CA VAL A 29 3.20 11.50 -2.60
C VAL A 29 3.13 12.76 -3.47
N ARG A 30 4.24 13.50 -3.61
CA ARG A 30 4.28 14.66 -4.52
C ARG A 30 4.26 14.23 -5.98
N ALA A 31 4.96 13.14 -6.31
CA ALA A 31 5.04 12.62 -7.67
C ALA A 31 3.69 12.13 -8.24
N LEU A 32 2.70 11.80 -7.38
CA LEU A 32 1.31 11.54 -7.80
C LEU A 32 0.66 12.69 -8.61
N TYR A 33 1.21 13.90 -8.51
CA TYR A 33 0.71 15.10 -9.20
C TYR A 33 1.55 15.48 -10.42
N SER A 34 2.50 14.63 -10.83
CA SER A 34 3.31 14.84 -12.03
C SER A 34 2.45 14.82 -13.30
N ASP A 35 2.86 15.62 -14.29
CA ASP A 35 2.31 15.54 -15.66
C ASP A 35 2.86 14.35 -16.45
N ASP A 36 3.93 13.73 -15.96
CA ASP A 36 4.53 12.50 -16.51
C ASP A 36 3.85 11.25 -15.93
N PRO A 37 3.12 10.46 -16.75
CA PRO A 37 2.46 9.25 -16.28
C PRO A 37 3.43 8.17 -15.78
N GLU A 38 4.66 8.08 -16.30
CA GLU A 38 5.63 7.08 -15.82
C GLU A 38 6.09 7.39 -14.40
N ALA A 39 6.31 8.67 -14.08
CA ALA A 39 6.61 9.13 -12.73
C ALA A 39 5.46 8.86 -11.74
N VAL A 40 4.19 8.96 -12.18
CA VAL A 40 3.04 8.60 -11.35
C VAL A 40 3.00 7.10 -11.07
N ASP A 41 3.38 6.27 -12.06
CA ASP A 41 3.40 4.81 -11.92
C ASP A 41 4.48 4.37 -10.93
N GLU A 42 5.67 4.95 -11.02
CA GLU A 42 6.76 4.73 -10.06
C GLU A 42 6.35 5.16 -8.66
N ALA A 43 5.73 6.34 -8.51
CA ALA A 43 5.25 6.84 -7.23
C ALA A 43 4.21 5.92 -6.57
N LEU A 44 3.26 5.40 -7.36
CA LEU A 44 2.28 4.44 -6.87
C LEU A 44 2.95 3.12 -6.46
N TYR A 45 3.90 2.63 -7.25
CA TYR A 45 4.65 1.43 -6.94
C TYR A 45 5.41 1.57 -5.61
N GLU A 46 6.10 2.69 -5.39
CA GLU A 46 6.78 3.00 -4.13
C GLU A 46 5.80 3.06 -2.95
N LEU A 47 4.63 3.69 -3.11
CA LEU A 47 3.64 3.75 -2.03
C LEU A 47 3.07 2.37 -1.68
N PHE A 48 2.71 1.56 -2.67
CA PHE A 48 2.26 0.18 -2.42
C PHE A 48 3.36 -0.64 -1.74
N GLY A 49 4.61 -0.50 -2.17
CA GLY A 49 5.75 -1.23 -1.62
C GLY A 49 6.12 -0.80 -0.20
N ASN A 50 6.10 0.50 0.09
CA ASN A 50 6.61 1.05 1.34
C ASN A 50 5.52 1.06 2.42
N VAL A 51 4.39 1.69 2.13
CA VAL A 51 3.35 1.94 3.14
C VAL A 51 2.27 0.85 3.20
N LEU A 52 2.28 -0.15 2.32
CA LEU A 52 1.29 -1.25 2.34
C LEU A 52 1.86 -2.62 1.98
N HIS A 53 3.13 -2.86 2.29
CA HIS A 53 3.79 -4.11 1.92
C HIS A 53 2.98 -5.34 2.39
N GLN A 54 2.54 -6.15 1.43
CA GLN A 54 1.73 -7.35 1.65
C GLN A 54 0.47 -7.11 2.52
N GLY A 55 -0.14 -5.93 2.39
CA GLY A 55 -1.35 -5.56 3.14
C GLY A 55 -1.11 -5.21 4.62
N SER A 56 0.15 -5.05 5.04
CA SER A 56 0.49 -4.60 6.40
C SER A 56 0.34 -3.08 6.56
N VAL A 57 -0.26 -2.65 7.67
CA VAL A 57 -0.44 -1.23 8.02
C VAL A 57 0.62 -0.77 9.02
N TYR A 58 1.41 0.21 8.64
CA TYR A 58 2.49 0.81 9.43
C TYR A 58 2.08 2.20 9.98
N PRO A 59 2.82 2.79 10.94
CA PRO A 59 2.59 4.17 11.37
C PRO A 59 2.56 5.17 10.20
N ALA A 60 3.46 5.00 9.22
CA ALA A 60 3.47 5.83 8.02
C ALA A 60 2.23 5.64 7.14
N THR A 61 1.64 4.44 7.09
CA THR A 61 0.40 4.17 6.34
C THR A 61 -0.74 5.04 6.82
N VAL A 62 -0.93 5.13 8.14
CA VAL A 62 -2.01 5.91 8.75
C VAL A 62 -1.86 7.39 8.43
N GLU A 63 -0.64 7.92 8.56
CA GLU A 63 -0.36 9.33 8.26
C GLU A 63 -0.44 9.64 6.76
N ALA A 64 -0.19 8.66 5.89
CA ALA A 64 -0.29 8.80 4.45
C ALA A 64 -1.73 8.92 3.95
N VAL A 65 -2.73 8.25 4.55
CA VAL A 65 -4.13 8.17 4.04
C VAL A 65 -4.71 9.50 3.50
N PRO A 66 -4.56 10.65 4.18
CA PRO A 66 -5.11 11.91 3.69
C PRO A 66 -4.62 12.30 2.28
N PHE A 67 -3.37 12.00 1.94
CA PHE A 67 -2.75 12.51 0.71
C PHE A 67 -3.18 11.76 -0.55
N PRO A 68 -3.21 10.40 -0.62
CA PRO A 68 -3.82 9.69 -1.74
C PRO A 68 -5.32 9.96 -1.85
N THR A 69 -6.02 10.19 -0.74
CA THR A 69 -7.45 10.56 -0.81
C THR A 69 -7.65 11.92 -1.47
N HIS A 70 -6.79 12.90 -1.18
CA HIS A 70 -6.76 14.15 -1.93
C HIS A 70 -6.39 13.90 -3.40
N ALA A 71 -5.40 13.06 -3.67
CA ALA A 71 -4.96 12.74 -5.03
C ALA A 71 -6.08 12.11 -5.89
N VAL A 72 -6.96 11.27 -5.34
CA VAL A 72 -8.11 10.70 -6.09
C VAL A 72 -8.94 11.78 -6.79
N VAL A 73 -9.10 12.94 -6.14
CA VAL A 73 -9.89 14.05 -6.67
C VAL A 73 -9.08 14.91 -7.64
N HIS A 74 -7.80 15.14 -7.34
CA HIS A 74 -7.00 16.19 -7.97
C HIS A 74 -5.92 15.70 -8.94
N ALA A 75 -5.45 14.47 -8.81
CA ALA A 75 -4.44 13.91 -9.70
C ALA A 75 -5.00 13.68 -11.10
N ARG A 76 -4.13 13.84 -12.09
CA ARG A 76 -4.48 13.70 -13.51
C ARG A 76 -4.65 12.24 -13.92
N TYR A 77 -3.84 11.35 -13.36
CA TYR A 77 -3.74 9.95 -13.78
C TYR A 77 -4.09 8.99 -12.62
N LYS A 78 -4.35 7.72 -12.99
CA LYS A 78 -4.39 6.56 -12.07
C LYS A 78 -5.35 6.64 -10.88
N ARG A 79 -6.52 7.28 -11.07
CA ARG A 79 -7.55 7.37 -10.02
C ARG A 79 -8.02 6.00 -9.51
N ASP A 80 -8.12 5.03 -10.40
CA ASP A 80 -8.44 3.64 -10.09
C ASP A 80 -7.40 3.00 -9.17
N TRP A 81 -6.11 3.19 -9.44
CA TRP A 81 -5.03 2.69 -8.58
C TRP A 81 -4.95 3.40 -7.23
N LEU A 82 -5.22 4.71 -7.19
CA LEU A 82 -5.32 5.45 -5.93
C LEU A 82 -6.48 4.96 -5.06
N LEU A 83 -7.63 4.66 -5.67
CA LEU A 83 -8.78 4.06 -4.96
C LEU A 83 -8.45 2.66 -4.47
N MET A 84 -7.74 1.85 -5.26
CA MET A 84 -7.27 0.54 -4.84
C MET A 84 -6.30 0.65 -3.66
N LEU A 85 -5.33 1.56 -3.71
CA LEU A 85 -4.40 1.81 -2.61
C LEU A 85 -5.15 2.13 -1.31
N LEU A 86 -6.14 3.04 -1.38
CA LEU A 86 -6.96 3.40 -0.21
C LEU A 86 -7.81 2.24 0.31
N ALA A 87 -8.32 1.39 -0.58
CA ALA A 87 -9.06 0.19 -0.19
C ALA A 87 -8.16 -0.80 0.57
N GLU A 88 -6.93 -1.02 0.08
CA GLU A 88 -5.93 -1.84 0.75
C GLU A 88 -5.53 -1.23 2.10
N MET A 89 -5.37 0.09 2.20
CA MET A 89 -5.08 0.77 3.48
C MET A 89 -6.20 0.57 4.51
N ALA A 90 -7.45 0.53 4.06
CA ALA A 90 -8.60 0.30 4.91
C ALA A 90 -8.81 -1.18 5.29
N GLY A 91 -8.34 -2.10 4.45
CA GLY A 91 -8.45 -3.55 4.64
C GLY A 91 -7.28 -4.18 5.37
N GLY A 92 -6.12 -3.51 5.40
CA GLY A 92 -4.89 -4.05 5.95
C GLY A 92 -4.91 -4.28 7.45
N GLU A 93 -4.08 -5.21 7.90
CA GLU A 93 -3.85 -5.51 9.32
C GLU A 93 -2.53 -4.89 9.77
N ALA A 94 -2.43 -4.42 11.01
CA ALA A 94 -1.13 -4.02 11.55
C ALA A 94 -0.21 -5.25 11.56
N PRO A 95 1.10 -5.09 11.28
CA PRO A 95 2.04 -6.20 11.42
C PRO A 95 1.96 -6.73 12.85
N ASP A 96 2.06 -8.05 13.02
CA ASP A 96 1.94 -8.71 14.33
C ASP A 96 3.03 -8.17 15.27
N CYS A 97 2.66 -7.14 16.03
CA CYS A 97 3.52 -6.50 16.99
C CYS A 97 3.40 -7.18 18.36
N GLY A 98 3.12 -8.48 18.45
CA GLY A 98 3.20 -9.31 19.66
C GLY A 98 2.28 -8.92 20.86
N ARG A 99 1.66 -7.75 20.80
CA ARG A 99 0.69 -7.10 21.70
C ARG A 99 0.74 -5.59 21.44
N CYS A 100 -0.19 -5.04 20.66
CA CYS A 100 -0.78 -3.74 20.94
C CYS A 100 -2.06 -3.51 20.12
N CYS A 101 -3.17 -3.55 20.86
CA CYS A 101 -4.40 -2.77 20.72
C CYS A 101 -5.07 -2.64 19.32
N LEU A 102 -6.26 -3.26 19.22
CA LEU A 102 -7.32 -3.12 18.19
C LEU A 102 -7.39 -4.18 17.07
N ALA A 103 -6.97 -5.42 17.33
CA ALA A 103 -7.40 -6.53 16.49
C ALA A 103 -8.94 -6.65 16.53
N ARG A 104 -9.62 -6.28 15.43
CA ARG A 104 -11.01 -6.70 15.21
C ARG A 104 -11.03 -8.23 15.24
N PRO A 105 -11.94 -8.87 15.97
CA PRO A 105 -12.08 -10.32 15.86
C PRO A 105 -12.43 -10.65 14.41
N ARG A 106 -11.69 -11.61 13.82
CA ARG A 106 -11.96 -12.10 12.47
C ARG A 106 -13.46 -12.36 12.31
N ARG A 107 -14.13 -11.65 11.40
CA ARG A 107 -15.39 -12.17 10.87
C ARG A 107 -15.01 -13.46 10.15
N LYS A 108 -15.37 -14.61 10.72
CA LYS A 108 -15.23 -15.89 10.04
C LYS A 108 -16.08 -15.81 8.77
N GLN A 109 -15.44 -15.59 7.63
CA GLN A 109 -16.01 -15.93 6.33
C GLN A 109 -16.37 -17.42 6.41
N ARG A 110 -17.66 -17.74 6.39
CA ARG A 110 -18.10 -19.13 6.24
C ARG A 110 -18.02 -19.44 4.76
N ASP A 111 -16.95 -20.09 4.34
CA ASP A 111 -16.91 -20.68 3.01
C ASP A 111 -17.82 -21.92 2.96
N PRO A 112 -18.69 -22.05 1.95
CA PRO A 112 -19.39 -23.31 1.70
C PRO A 112 -18.40 -24.35 1.18
N PRO A 113 -18.51 -25.63 1.59
CA PRO A 113 -17.57 -26.65 1.17
C PRO A 113 -17.74 -26.97 -0.33
N GLY A 114 -16.67 -26.79 -1.12
CA GLY A 114 -16.49 -27.50 -2.40
C GLY A 114 -16.33 -26.69 -3.69
N ALA A 115 -16.21 -25.36 -3.69
CA ALA A 115 -16.02 -24.61 -4.93
C ALA A 115 -14.53 -24.49 -5.31
N ARG A 116 -13.99 -25.50 -6.00
CA ARG A 116 -12.73 -25.38 -6.74
C ARG A 116 -13.04 -24.71 -8.08
N THR A 117 -13.00 -23.38 -8.14
CA THR A 117 -13.08 -22.64 -9.41
C THR A 117 -11.70 -22.14 -9.79
N GLN A 118 -11.17 -22.70 -10.88
CA GLN A 118 -10.02 -22.20 -11.61
C GLN A 118 -10.27 -20.72 -11.96
N VAL A 119 -9.44 -19.81 -11.47
CA VAL A 119 -9.53 -18.37 -11.79
C VAL A 119 -8.71 -18.13 -13.06
N PRO A 120 -9.23 -17.42 -14.07
CA PRO A 120 -8.48 -17.19 -15.30
C PRO A 120 -7.31 -16.22 -15.04
N HIS A 121 -6.12 -16.61 -15.46
CA HIS A 121 -4.97 -15.71 -15.53
C HIS A 121 -5.26 -14.63 -16.57
N ARG A 122 -5.21 -13.36 -16.17
CA ARG A 122 -5.22 -12.20 -17.05
C ARG A 122 -3.90 -11.47 -16.84
N GLU A 123 -3.21 -11.14 -17.93
CA GLU A 123 -1.97 -10.37 -17.89
C GLU A 123 -2.25 -8.91 -17.51
N ASP A 124 -1.44 -8.34 -16.63
CA ASP A 124 -1.61 -6.97 -16.17
C ASP A 124 -0.89 -6.00 -17.10
N GLY A 125 -1.54 -4.86 -17.38
CA GLY A 125 -1.09 -3.83 -18.33
C GLY A 125 0.14 -3.02 -17.93
N PHE A 126 1.02 -3.55 -17.07
CA PHE A 126 2.20 -2.86 -16.53
C PHE A 126 3.54 -3.39 -17.05
N GLY A 127 3.58 -4.56 -17.71
CA GLY A 127 4.83 -5.12 -18.27
C GLY A 127 5.98 -5.33 -17.26
N ARG A 128 5.71 -5.18 -15.97
CA ARG A 128 6.58 -5.42 -14.82
C ARG A 128 5.80 -6.25 -13.81
N VAL A 129 6.47 -7.24 -13.22
CA VAL A 129 5.87 -8.16 -12.24
C VAL A 129 5.48 -7.38 -10.98
N ILE A 130 4.18 -7.12 -10.81
CA ILE A 130 3.64 -6.72 -9.52
C ILE A 130 3.44 -8.02 -8.74
N ILE A 131 4.27 -8.25 -7.72
CA ILE A 131 4.08 -9.36 -6.80
C ILE A 131 2.92 -8.97 -5.88
N PHE A 132 1.70 -9.39 -6.25
CA PHE A 132 0.51 -9.29 -5.40
C PHE A 132 0.61 -10.28 -4.21
N PRO A 133 -0.09 -10.00 -3.08
CA PRO A 133 0.17 -10.59 -1.76
C PRO A 133 -0.02 -12.11 -1.58
N HIS A 134 -0.26 -12.87 -2.65
CA HIS A 134 -0.43 -14.33 -2.57
C HIS A 134 0.76 -15.15 -3.11
N ASP A 135 1.80 -14.50 -3.67
CA ASP A 135 2.86 -15.19 -4.44
C ASP A 135 4.30 -15.00 -3.91
N ILE A 136 4.52 -14.86 -2.59
CA ILE A 136 5.87 -14.98 -2.03
C ILE A 136 6.05 -16.33 -1.29
N PRO A 137 6.94 -17.23 -1.75
CA PRO A 137 7.41 -18.33 -0.91
C PRO A 137 8.34 -17.79 0.19
N ASP A 138 8.12 -18.25 1.41
CA ASP A 138 8.94 -17.94 2.59
C ASP A 138 10.44 -18.08 2.28
N LEU A 139 11.18 -16.96 2.29
CA LEU A 139 12.64 -16.97 2.27
C LEU A 139 13.17 -17.36 3.66
N HIS A 140 13.06 -18.64 3.99
CA HIS A 140 13.96 -19.27 4.95
C HIS A 140 15.26 -19.66 4.23
N GLY A 141 16.35 -18.99 4.59
CA GLY A 141 17.70 -19.56 4.53
C GLY A 141 18.57 -19.13 3.35
N ALA A 142 19.52 -18.24 3.64
CA ALA A 142 20.87 -18.32 3.09
C ALA A 142 21.81 -17.48 3.97
N ALA A 143 22.19 -18.05 5.12
CA ALA A 143 23.44 -17.72 5.78
C ALA A 143 24.31 -18.98 5.73
N THR A 144 25.28 -18.98 4.82
CA THR A 144 26.57 -19.70 4.89
C THR A 144 27.55 -18.92 4.06
#